data_AF-A0A7X8XZN8-F1
#
_entry.id   AF-A0A7X8XZN8-F1
#
_cell.length_a   1.000
_cell.length_b   1.000
_cell.length_c   1.000
_cell.angle_alpha   90.00
_cell.angle_beta   90.00
_cell.angle_gamma   90.00
#
_symmetry.space_group_name_H-M   'P 1'
#
loop_
_entity.id
_entity.type
_entity.pdbx_description
1 polymer ?
#
loop_
_entity_poly.entity_id
_entity_poly.type
_entity_poly.pdbx_seq_one_letter_code
_entity_poly.pdbx_strand_id
1 'polypeptide(L)'
;MAYMDDDEDIHCPSCYARDFVKNGKVRKMQRFRCRPCGLNFVNDPKHRWPPSSKMLNLVLLQTGNQPEEIAEAARADRWLLEAKEHHPWFIRALAEHALVTVDQDKETMETALTRAWELYAFVTNRNPEHFYDSLASTLYLDMFKIGDTRFREELMEWLAAHSSSPNDSD
;
A
#
# COMPACT_ATOMS: atom_id res chain seq x y z
N MET A 1 4.19 26.34 -25.36
CA MET A 1 3.44 25.27 -24.67
C MET A 1 4.33 24.05 -24.70
N ALA A 2 5.19 23.90 -23.68
CA ALA A 2 6.13 22.80 -23.59
C ALA A 2 5.33 21.54 -23.23
N TYR A 3 5.36 20.53 -24.09
CA TYR A 3 4.94 19.18 -23.73
C TYR A 3 5.95 18.70 -22.70
N MET A 4 5.61 18.77 -21.42
CA MET A 4 6.41 18.13 -20.38
C MET A 4 6.34 16.63 -20.62
N ASP A 5 7.48 15.95 -20.57
CA ASP A 5 7.58 14.50 -20.67
C ASP A 5 6.82 13.86 -19.49
N ASP A 6 5.54 13.53 -19.70
CA ASP A 6 4.69 12.78 -18.76
C ASP A 6 5.25 11.37 -18.40
N ASP A 7 6.35 10.95 -19.05
CA ASP A 7 7.01 9.66 -18.82
C ASP A 7 7.85 9.66 -17.50
N GLU A 8 8.16 10.84 -16.90
CA GLU A 8 9.06 10.96 -15.73
C GLU A 8 8.44 10.48 -14.40
N ASP A 9 7.11 10.52 -14.29
CA ASP A 9 6.33 10.07 -13.13
C ASP A 9 5.78 8.64 -13.26
N ILE A 10 6.04 7.96 -14.38
CA ILE A 10 5.53 6.61 -14.62
C ILE A 10 6.33 5.60 -13.81
N HIS A 11 5.62 4.81 -13.02
CA HIS A 11 6.18 3.70 -12.27
C HIS A 11 5.23 2.51 -12.34
N CYS A 12 5.78 1.30 -12.21
CA CYS A 12 4.95 0.11 -12.15
C CYS A 12 4.06 0.15 -10.88
N PRO A 13 2.73 0.05 -10.99
CA PRO A 13 1.84 0.13 -9.83
C PRO A 13 1.94 -1.08 -8.88
N SER A 14 2.65 -2.14 -9.29
CA SER A 14 2.83 -3.35 -8.45
C SER A 14 4.16 -3.40 -7.72
N CYS A 15 5.24 -2.85 -8.29
CA CYS A 15 6.59 -2.99 -7.74
C CYS A 15 7.39 -1.68 -7.77
N TYR A 16 6.74 -0.57 -8.08
CA TYR A 16 7.31 0.78 -8.13
C TYR A 16 8.51 1.00 -9.05
N ALA A 17 8.88 -0.01 -9.85
CA ALA A 17 10.03 0.08 -10.75
C ALA A 17 9.77 1.07 -11.89
N ARG A 18 10.81 1.86 -12.19
CA ARG A 18 10.87 2.79 -13.34
C ARG A 18 11.41 2.14 -14.61
N ASP A 19 11.85 0.87 -14.55
CA ASP A 19 12.28 0.11 -15.73
C ASP A 19 11.08 -0.58 -16.40
N PHE A 20 10.58 0.04 -17.47
CA PHE A 20 9.45 -0.43 -18.26
C PHE A 20 9.64 -0.14 -19.74
N VAL A 21 8.89 -0.85 -20.57
CA VAL A 21 8.85 -0.64 -22.03
C VAL A 21 7.42 -0.40 -22.51
N LYS A 22 7.27 0.41 -23.56
CA LYS A 22 5.98 0.58 -24.25
C LYS A 22 5.57 -0.76 -24.88
N ASN A 23 4.36 -1.27 -24.54
CA ASN A 23 3.85 -2.59 -24.94
C ASN A 23 2.45 -2.50 -25.57
N GLY A 24 2.35 -1.73 -26.65
CA GLY A 24 1.09 -1.49 -27.38
C GLY A 24 0.19 -0.44 -26.72
N LYS A 25 -1.08 -0.39 -27.13
CA LYS A 25 -2.07 0.57 -26.62
C LYS A 25 -3.38 -0.14 -26.27
N VAL A 26 -4.12 0.37 -25.29
CA VAL A 26 -5.47 -0.08 -24.94
C VAL A 26 -6.39 1.13 -24.82
N ARG A 27 -7.55 1.12 -25.48
CA ARG A 27 -8.52 2.24 -25.46
C ARG A 27 -7.89 3.61 -25.73
N LYS A 28 -6.96 3.68 -26.70
CA LYS A 28 -6.14 4.85 -27.09
C LYS A 28 -5.05 5.27 -26.10
N MET A 29 -4.89 4.56 -24.99
CA MET A 29 -3.91 4.87 -23.94
C MET A 29 -2.66 4.00 -24.12
N GLN A 30 -1.50 4.56 -23.75
CA GLN A 30 -0.24 3.84 -23.83
C GLN A 30 -0.18 2.74 -22.76
N ARG A 31 0.03 1.50 -23.20
CA ARG A 31 0.27 0.37 -22.28
C ARG A 31 1.78 0.18 -22.12
N PHE A 32 2.20 -0.08 -20.90
CA PHE A 32 3.58 -0.36 -20.53
C PHE A 32 3.69 -1.79 -20.01
N ARG A 33 4.88 -2.38 -20.15
CA ARG A 33 5.25 -3.63 -19.51
C ARG A 33 6.43 -3.37 -18.59
N CYS A 34 6.24 -3.59 -17.31
CA CYS A 34 7.32 -3.53 -16.32
C CYS A 34 8.32 -4.65 -16.61
N ARG A 35 9.63 -4.34 -16.67
CA ARG A 35 10.64 -5.38 -16.88
C ARG A 35 10.87 -6.22 -15.62
N PRO A 36 11.00 -5.64 -14.40
CA PRO A 36 11.22 -6.43 -13.18
C PRO A 36 10.10 -7.42 -12.86
N CYS A 37 8.83 -6.99 -12.83
CA CYS A 37 7.71 -7.87 -12.41
C CYS A 37 6.86 -8.41 -13.58
N GLY A 38 7.13 -7.97 -14.82
CA GLY A 38 6.39 -8.41 -15.99
C GLY A 38 4.95 -7.86 -16.14
N LEU A 39 4.46 -7.07 -15.18
CA LEU A 39 3.11 -6.52 -15.19
C LEU A 39 2.87 -5.63 -16.41
N ASN A 40 1.72 -5.83 -17.07
CA ASN A 40 1.21 -4.88 -18.06
C ASN A 40 0.33 -3.84 -17.36
N PHE A 41 0.64 -2.56 -17.50
CA PHE A 41 -0.09 -1.47 -16.87
C PHE A 41 -0.29 -0.29 -17.83
N VAL A 42 -1.15 0.64 -17.45
CA VAL A 42 -1.40 1.88 -18.18
C VAL A 42 -1.24 3.00 -17.17
N ASN A 43 -0.57 4.08 -17.55
CA ASN A 43 -0.48 5.27 -16.72
C ASN A 43 -1.77 6.10 -16.83
N ASP A 44 -2.88 5.57 -16.32
CA ASP A 44 -4.12 6.33 -16.22
C ASP A 44 -4.83 6.09 -14.88
N PRO A 45 -4.81 7.10 -14.00
CA PRO A 45 -5.55 7.04 -12.75
C PRO A 45 -7.05 7.34 -12.92
N LYS A 46 -7.56 7.79 -14.09
CA LYS A 46 -8.94 8.31 -14.25
C LYS A 46 -10.05 7.39 -13.74
N HIS A 47 -9.81 6.08 -13.66
CA HIS A 47 -10.82 5.11 -13.26
C HIS A 47 -10.44 4.26 -12.04
N ARG A 48 -9.32 4.55 -11.37
CA ARG A 48 -8.90 3.81 -10.19
C ARG A 48 -8.49 4.78 -9.08
N TRP A 49 -9.24 4.73 -7.98
CA TRP A 49 -8.85 5.39 -6.75
C TRP A 49 -7.53 4.78 -6.24
N PRO A 50 -6.50 5.61 -5.96
CA PRO A 50 -5.29 5.14 -5.32
C PRO A 50 -5.58 4.45 -3.98
N PRO A 51 -4.79 3.44 -3.60
CA PRO A 51 -4.90 2.78 -2.30
C PRO A 51 -4.92 3.75 -1.11
N SER A 52 -3.95 4.65 -1.03
CA SER A 52 -3.88 5.73 -0.04
C SER A 52 -5.12 6.64 -0.02
N SER A 53 -5.69 7.00 -1.18
CA SER A 53 -6.90 7.80 -1.23
C SER A 53 -8.12 7.07 -0.68
N LYS A 54 -8.26 5.76 -0.95
CA LYS A 54 -9.30 4.94 -0.32
C LYS A 54 -9.11 4.87 1.20
N MET A 55 -7.88 4.63 1.65
CA MET A 55 -7.52 4.60 3.07
C MET A 55 -7.89 5.90 3.77
N LEU A 56 -7.54 7.05 3.20
CA LEU A 56 -7.88 8.37 3.76
C LEU A 56 -9.39 8.55 3.90
N ASN A 57 -10.19 8.13 2.92
CA ASN A 57 -11.65 8.18 3.02
C ASN A 57 -12.18 7.29 4.16
N LEU A 58 -11.58 6.12 4.38
CA LEU A 58 -11.96 5.28 5.51
C LEU A 58 -11.56 5.90 6.85
N VAL A 59 -10.41 6.56 6.94
CA VAL A 59 -10.00 7.32 8.14
C VAL A 59 -11.01 8.44 8.44
N LEU A 60 -11.40 9.21 7.41
CA LEU A 60 -12.43 10.24 7.54
C LEU A 60 -13.76 9.66 8.06
N LEU A 61 -14.18 8.52 7.51
CA LEU A 61 -15.38 7.82 7.96
C LEU A 61 -15.31 7.45 9.45
N GLN A 62 -14.19 6.90 9.92
CA GLN A 62 -14.01 6.50 11.33
C GLN A 62 -13.90 7.69 12.30
N THR A 63 -13.43 8.84 11.82
CA THR A 63 -13.41 10.10 12.61
C THR A 63 -14.77 10.80 12.67
N GLY A 64 -15.82 10.24 12.06
CA GLY A 64 -17.17 10.80 12.05
C GLY A 64 -17.47 11.73 10.87
N ASN A 65 -16.53 11.91 9.94
CA ASN A 65 -16.74 12.67 8.71
C ASN A 65 -17.41 11.78 7.65
N GLN A 66 -18.73 11.66 7.74
CA GLN A 66 -19.50 10.84 6.81
C GLN A 66 -19.76 11.56 5.48
N PRO A 67 -19.77 10.84 4.34
CA PRO A 67 -20.17 11.43 3.07
C PRO A 67 -21.63 11.88 3.09
N GLU A 68 -21.92 13.05 2.52
CA GLU A 68 -23.29 13.57 2.43
C GLU A 68 -24.12 12.82 1.37
N GLU A 69 -23.48 12.39 0.28
CA GLU A 69 -24.14 11.68 -0.81
C GLU A 69 -24.24 10.17 -0.54
N ILE A 70 -25.44 9.62 -0.75
CA ILE A 70 -25.72 8.18 -0.60
C ILE A 70 -24.75 7.31 -1.42
N ALA A 71 -24.41 7.76 -2.64
CA ALA A 71 -23.51 7.02 -3.52
C ALA A 71 -22.07 6.97 -3.00
N GLU A 72 -21.64 8.00 -2.28
CA GLU A 72 -20.32 8.06 -1.64
C GLU A 72 -20.29 7.24 -0.35
N ALA A 73 -21.35 7.32 0.45
CA ALA A 73 -21.52 6.48 1.65
C ALA A 73 -21.47 4.99 1.29
N ALA A 74 -22.28 4.54 0.30
CA ALA A 74 -22.29 3.16 -0.15
C ALA A 74 -20.92 2.70 -0.70
N ARG A 75 -20.16 3.62 -1.31
CA ARG A 75 -18.80 3.33 -1.79
C ARG A 75 -17.82 3.15 -0.64
N ALA A 76 -17.88 4.02 0.37
CA ALA A 76 -17.06 3.94 1.57
C ALA A 76 -17.37 2.65 2.36
N ASP A 77 -18.65 2.28 2.49
CA ASP A 77 -19.08 1.02 3.11
C ASP A 77 -18.50 -0.19 2.40
N ARG A 78 -18.54 -0.22 1.06
CA ARG A 78 -17.92 -1.29 0.27
C ARG A 78 -16.42 -1.36 0.52
N TRP A 79 -15.71 -0.23 0.53
CA TRP A 79 -14.28 -0.21 0.82
C TRP A 79 -13.97 -0.65 2.25
N LEU A 80 -14.81 -0.34 3.23
CA LEU A 80 -14.64 -0.81 4.60
C LEU A 80 -14.78 -2.33 4.69
N LEU A 81 -15.72 -2.93 3.95
CA LEU A 81 -15.84 -4.38 3.82
C LEU A 81 -14.61 -4.99 3.15
N GLU A 82 -14.17 -4.43 2.02
CA GLU A 82 -12.95 -4.86 1.33
C GLU A 82 -11.71 -4.79 2.25
N ALA A 83 -11.59 -3.75 3.09
CA ALA A 83 -10.50 -3.61 4.05
C ALA A 83 -10.55 -4.67 5.16
N LYS A 84 -11.76 -4.94 5.68
CA LYS A 84 -12.03 -6.02 6.63
C LYS A 84 -11.78 -7.41 6.06
N GLU A 85 -11.89 -7.58 4.74
CA GLU A 85 -11.53 -8.80 4.02
C GLU A 85 -10.06 -8.80 3.54
N HIS A 86 -9.27 -7.81 3.97
CA HIS A 86 -7.85 -7.72 3.67
C HIS A 86 -7.53 -7.68 2.19
N HIS A 87 -8.37 -6.98 1.41
CA HIS A 87 -8.15 -6.85 -0.03
C HIS A 87 -6.76 -6.27 -0.34
N PRO A 88 -6.13 -6.66 -1.46
CA PRO A 88 -4.76 -6.25 -1.79
C PRO A 88 -4.53 -4.73 -1.79
N TRP A 89 -5.54 -3.94 -2.17
CA TRP A 89 -5.40 -2.47 -2.13
C TRP A 89 -5.26 -1.95 -0.70
N PHE A 90 -5.91 -2.58 0.28
CA PHE A 90 -5.86 -2.13 1.66
C PHE A 90 -4.49 -2.45 2.28
N ILE A 91 -3.97 -3.65 2.01
CA ILE A 91 -2.60 -4.03 2.40
C ILE A 91 -1.58 -3.09 1.75
N ARG A 92 -1.75 -2.79 0.45
CA ARG A 92 -0.91 -1.82 -0.26
C ARG A 92 -0.95 -0.45 0.42
N ALA A 93 -2.12 0.03 0.83
CA ALA A 93 -2.25 1.33 1.49
C ALA A 93 -1.57 1.35 2.88
N LEU A 94 -1.63 0.25 3.63
CA LEU A 94 -0.88 0.11 4.89
C LEU A 94 0.63 0.13 4.65
N ALA A 95 1.10 -0.53 3.59
CA ALA A 95 2.50 -0.49 3.20
C ALA A 95 2.93 0.94 2.79
N GLU A 96 2.13 1.63 1.96
CA GLU A 96 2.36 3.02 1.57
C GLU A 96 2.46 3.94 2.81
N HIS A 97 1.58 3.76 3.81
CA HIS A 97 1.63 4.51 5.06
C HIS A 97 2.94 4.28 5.82
N ALA A 98 3.36 3.03 5.98
CA ALA A 98 4.61 2.72 6.69
C ALA A 98 5.85 3.33 6.02
N LEU A 99 5.90 3.32 4.68
CA LEU A 99 6.97 3.99 3.93
C LEU A 99 6.99 5.49 4.21
N VAL A 100 5.84 6.15 4.16
CA VAL A 100 5.73 7.59 4.44
C VAL A 100 6.22 7.90 5.86
N THR A 101 5.88 7.08 6.85
CA THR A 101 6.34 7.24 8.23
C THR A 101 7.88 7.15 8.36
N VAL A 102 8.53 6.20 7.68
CA VAL A 102 10.01 6.11 7.72
C VAL A 102 10.66 7.26 6.94
N ASP A 103 10.17 7.56 5.74
CA ASP A 103 10.84 8.50 4.84
C ASP A 103 10.60 9.97 5.21
N GLN A 104 9.35 10.33 5.48
CA GLN A 104 8.95 11.72 5.73
C GLN A 104 9.07 12.09 7.20
N ASP A 105 8.60 11.23 8.10
CA ASP A 105 8.60 11.50 9.54
C ASP A 105 9.95 11.12 10.20
N LYS A 106 10.84 10.46 9.45
CA LYS A 106 12.17 9.99 9.90
C LYS A 106 12.10 9.08 11.12
N GLU A 107 11.05 8.27 11.20
CA GLU A 107 10.85 7.36 12.31
C GLU A 107 11.53 6.01 12.09
N THR A 108 11.63 5.22 13.16
CA THR A 108 12.21 3.88 13.11
C THR A 108 11.27 2.90 12.42
N MET A 109 11.82 1.80 11.90
CA MET A 109 11.02 0.70 11.35
C MET A 109 10.00 0.16 12.37
N GLU A 110 10.36 0.06 13.64
CA GLU A 110 9.45 -0.36 14.71
C GLU A 110 8.23 0.56 14.86
N THR A 111 8.44 1.87 14.85
CA THR A 111 7.34 2.83 14.92
C THR A 111 6.47 2.78 13.66
N ALA A 112 7.08 2.66 12.48
CA ALA A 112 6.34 2.54 11.22
C ALA A 112 5.45 1.29 11.16
N LEU A 113 5.95 0.14 11.63
CA LEU A 113 5.18 -1.09 11.73
C LEU A 113 4.07 -0.97 12.76
N THR A 114 4.36 -0.41 13.94
CA THR A 114 3.37 -0.17 15.00
C THR A 114 2.22 0.69 14.46
N ARG A 115 2.55 1.82 13.82
CA ARG A 115 1.54 2.71 13.22
C ARG A 115 0.75 2.06 12.09
N ALA A 116 1.35 1.19 11.30
CA ALA A 116 0.61 0.44 10.28
C ALA A 116 -0.47 -0.47 10.93
N TRP A 117 -0.14 -1.14 12.03
CA TRP A 117 -1.10 -1.97 12.76
C TRP A 117 -2.15 -1.14 13.53
N GLU A 118 -1.77 0.00 14.09
CA GLU A 118 -2.71 0.96 14.68
C GLU A 118 -3.69 1.49 13.62
N LEU A 119 -3.22 1.84 12.43
CA LEU A 119 -4.07 2.28 11.32
C LEU A 119 -5.01 1.15 10.86
N TYR A 120 -4.52 -0.08 10.78
CA TYR A 120 -5.36 -1.25 10.53
C TYR A 120 -6.48 -1.36 11.58
N ALA A 121 -6.13 -1.29 12.86
CA ALA A 121 -7.09 -1.42 13.96
C ALA A 121 -8.12 -0.30 13.92
N PHE A 122 -7.66 0.94 13.70
CA PHE A 122 -8.48 2.13 13.60
C PHE A 122 -9.49 2.02 12.45
N VAL A 123 -9.03 1.69 11.24
CA VAL A 123 -9.89 1.64 10.06
C VAL A 123 -10.88 0.48 10.11
N THR A 124 -10.44 -0.69 10.56
CA THR A 124 -11.27 -1.91 10.53
C THR A 124 -12.10 -2.11 11.79
N ASN A 125 -11.76 -1.40 12.88
CA ASN A 125 -12.27 -1.63 14.23
C ASN A 125 -12.10 -3.09 14.68
N ARG A 126 -10.91 -3.67 14.45
CA ARG A 126 -10.56 -5.07 14.77
C ARG A 126 -9.21 -5.13 15.49
N ASN A 127 -9.03 -6.13 16.35
CA ASN A 127 -7.72 -6.42 16.96
C ASN A 127 -6.76 -6.98 15.89
N PRO A 128 -5.61 -6.32 15.60
CA PRO A 128 -4.60 -6.82 14.67
C PRO A 128 -4.05 -8.21 15.03
N GLU A 129 -3.92 -8.53 16.32
CA GLU A 129 -3.30 -9.78 16.79
C GLU A 129 -4.01 -11.02 16.25
N HIS A 130 -5.35 -10.97 16.12
CA HIS A 130 -6.15 -12.07 15.58
C HIS A 130 -5.88 -12.35 14.09
N PHE A 131 -5.27 -11.41 13.38
CA PHE A 131 -5.03 -11.51 11.93
C PHE A 131 -3.55 -11.43 11.57
N TYR A 132 -2.67 -11.24 12.56
CA TYR A 132 -1.25 -11.00 12.36
C TYR A 132 -0.62 -12.09 11.48
N ASP A 133 -0.78 -13.36 11.84
CA ASP A 133 -0.20 -14.49 11.10
C ASP A 133 -0.66 -14.56 9.64
N SER A 134 -1.89 -14.14 9.36
CA SER A 134 -2.46 -14.15 8.01
C SER A 134 -2.05 -12.93 7.16
N LEU A 135 -1.65 -11.83 7.79
CA LEU A 135 -1.45 -10.54 7.11
C LEU A 135 -0.01 -10.06 7.08
N ALA A 136 0.77 -10.34 8.14
CA ALA A 136 2.09 -9.76 8.33
C ALA A 136 3.00 -10.06 7.13
N SER A 137 3.03 -11.31 6.66
CA SER A 137 3.85 -11.68 5.50
C SER A 137 3.46 -10.90 4.24
N THR A 138 2.17 -10.78 3.94
CA THR A 138 1.68 -10.05 2.76
C THR A 138 1.97 -8.56 2.86
N LEU A 139 1.81 -7.96 4.05
CA LEU A 139 2.14 -6.57 4.33
C LEU A 139 3.63 -6.30 4.14
N TYR A 140 4.51 -7.10 4.75
CA TYR A 140 5.96 -6.92 4.66
C TYR A 140 6.46 -7.14 3.23
N LEU A 141 5.91 -8.11 2.51
CA LEU A 141 6.20 -8.30 1.09
C LEU A 141 5.79 -7.08 0.26
N ASP A 142 4.64 -6.49 0.55
CA ASP A 142 4.20 -5.30 -0.16
C ASP A 142 5.06 -4.09 0.18
N MET A 143 5.42 -3.87 1.44
CA MET A 143 6.40 -2.86 1.86
C MET A 143 7.74 -3.03 1.13
N PHE A 144 8.28 -4.26 1.10
CA PHE A 144 9.53 -4.56 0.39
C PHE A 144 9.45 -4.23 -1.11
N LYS A 145 8.32 -4.53 -1.76
CA LYS A 145 8.14 -4.24 -3.20
C LYS A 145 8.19 -2.74 -3.52
N ILE A 146 7.60 -1.89 -2.68
CA ILE A 146 7.50 -0.45 -2.96
C ILE A 146 8.57 0.39 -2.28
N GLY A 147 9.20 -0.12 -1.22
CA GLY A 147 10.29 0.55 -0.51
C GLY A 147 11.50 0.75 -1.39
N ASP A 148 12.24 1.82 -1.12
CA ASP A 148 13.55 2.05 -1.70
C ASP A 148 14.60 1.11 -1.09
N THR A 149 15.87 1.23 -1.52
CA THR A 149 16.94 0.36 -1.03
C THR A 149 17.13 0.48 0.49
N ARG A 150 17.13 1.71 1.02
CA ARG A 150 17.34 1.97 2.44
C ARG A 150 16.21 1.35 3.28
N PHE A 151 14.96 1.61 2.89
CA PHE A 151 13.79 1.05 3.57
C PHE A 151 13.83 -0.48 3.61
N ARG A 152 14.22 -1.11 2.49
CA ARG A 152 14.33 -2.57 2.40
C ARG A 152 15.39 -3.14 3.35
N GLU A 153 16.54 -2.48 3.45
CA GLU A 153 17.62 -2.88 4.36
C GLU A 153 17.13 -2.79 5.82
N GLU A 154 16.55 -1.65 6.22
CA GLU A 154 16.00 -1.46 7.57
C GLU A 154 14.89 -2.48 7.90
N LEU A 155 14.00 -2.80 6.95
CA LEU A 155 12.94 -3.78 7.15
C LEU A 155 13.53 -5.19 7.35
N MET A 156 14.51 -5.57 6.54
CA MET A 156 15.15 -6.88 6.65
C MET A 156 15.95 -7.03 7.95
N GLU A 157 16.64 -5.99 8.39
CA GLU A 157 17.32 -5.95 9.68
C GLU A 157 16.34 -6.12 10.84
N TRP A 158 15.22 -5.38 10.81
CA TRP A 158 14.17 -5.49 11.82
C TRP A 158 13.59 -6.91 11.85
N LEU A 159 13.24 -7.47 10.69
CA LEU A 159 12.71 -8.83 10.59
C LEU A 159 13.71 -9.87 11.10
N ALA A 160 15.00 -9.74 10.78
CA ALA A 160 16.03 -10.65 11.28
C ALA A 160 16.11 -10.60 12.82
N ALA A 161 16.11 -9.40 13.41
CA ALA A 161 16.14 -9.22 14.86
C ALA A 161 14.90 -9.79 15.57
N HIS A 162 13.74 -9.80 14.91
CA HIS A 162 12.46 -10.26 15.47
C HIS A 162 12.00 -11.63 14.97
N SER A 163 12.80 -12.31 14.13
CA SER A 163 12.51 -13.66 13.62
C SER A 163 12.85 -14.79 14.59
N SER A 164 13.36 -14.47 15.78
CA SER A 164 13.65 -15.45 16.83
C SER A 164 12.40 -15.72 17.69
N SER A 165 11.79 -16.89 17.54
CA SER A 165 10.83 -17.37 18.55
C SER A 165 11.55 -17.63 19.87
N PRO A 166 10.93 -17.31 21.03
CA PRO A 166 11.39 -17.75 22.32
C PRO A 166 11.15 -19.25 22.50
N ASN A 167 12.22 -19.98 22.84
CA ASN A 167 12.23 -21.30 23.48
C ASN A 167 11.60 -22.49 22.73
N ASP A 168 12.43 -23.19 21.94
CA ASP A 168 12.63 -24.62 22.23
C ASP A 168 13.36 -24.69 23.58
N SER A 169 12.64 -25.02 24.64
CA SER A 169 13.22 -25.44 25.92
C SER A 169 12.57 -26.77 26.28
N ASP A 170 13.41 -27.80 26.27
CA ASP A 170 13.18 -29.14 26.84
C ASP A 170 12.52 -29.13 28.22
#